data_AF-A0A202DUZ5-F1
#
_entry.id   AF-A0A202DUZ5-F1
#
_cell.length_a   1.000
_cell.length_b   1.000
_cell.length_c   1.000
_cell.angle_alpha   90.00
_cell.angle_beta   90.00
_cell.angle_gamma   90.00
#
_symmetry.space_group_name_H-M   'P 1'
#
loop_
_entity.id
_entity.type
_entity.pdbx_description
1 polymer ?
#
loop_
_entity_poly.entity_id
_entity_poly.type
_entity_poly.pdbx_seq_one_letter_code
_entity_poly.pdbx_strand_id
1 'polypeptide(L)'
;MRGGEKVLEAVCELYPDADLFTLVHIPGTVSQTIEKRVIHTSFVQNLPFVRQKYRQYLPLFPTAIEQLNLKSYDLILSTSHCVAKCV
;
A
#
# COMPACT_ATOMS: atom_id res chain seq x y z
N MET A 1 6.25 -7.93 9.09
CA MET A 1 4.83 -7.62 9.41
C MET A 1 4.70 -7.01 10.79
N ARG A 2 3.89 -5.95 10.91
CA ARG A 2 3.48 -5.29 12.16
C ARG A 2 1.94 -5.34 12.25
N GLY A 3 1.35 -4.55 13.16
CA GLY A 3 -0.09 -4.58 13.42
C GLY A 3 -0.96 -4.21 12.21
N GLY A 4 -0.55 -3.22 11.42
CA GLY A 4 -1.30 -2.81 10.22
C GLY A 4 -1.34 -3.90 9.15
N GLU A 5 -0.24 -4.63 8.97
CA GLU A 5 -0.13 -5.71 7.99
C GLU A 5 -0.98 -6.92 8.39
N LYS A 6 -1.20 -7.17 9.69
CA LYS A 6 -2.13 -8.22 10.14
C LYS A 6 -3.59 -7.89 9.78
N VAL A 7 -3.97 -6.62 9.91
CA VAL A 7 -5.31 -6.17 9.49
C VAL A 7 -5.44 -6.27 7.98
N LEU A 8 -4.43 -5.84 7.24
CA LEU A 8 -4.42 -5.96 5.77
C LEU A 8 -4.51 -7.42 5.32
N GLU A 9 -3.79 -8.33 5.97
CA GLU A 9 -3.86 -9.76 5.69
C GLU A 9 -5.28 -10.30 5.85
N ALA A 10 -5.97 -10.00 6.96
CA ALA A 10 -7.36 -10.42 7.16
C ALA A 10 -8.31 -9.84 6.08
N VAL A 11 -8.10 -8.59 5.67
CA VAL A 11 -8.86 -8.00 4.54
C VAL A 11 -8.58 -8.75 3.24
N CYS A 12 -7.31 -9.08 2.97
CA CYS A 12 -6.95 -9.88 1.82
C CYS A 12 -7.60 -11.27 1.86
N GLU A 13 -7.71 -11.92 3.02
CA GLU A 13 -8.40 -13.21 3.13
C GLU A 13 -9.90 -13.11 2.80
N LEU A 14 -10.55 -12.02 3.23
CA LEU A 14 -11.97 -11.76 2.95
C LEU A 14 -12.22 -11.40 1.48
N TYR A 15 -11.27 -10.73 0.83
CA TYR A 15 -11.36 -10.27 -0.56
C TYR A 15 -10.19 -10.81 -1.38
N PRO A 16 -10.25 -12.09 -1.81
CA PRO A 16 -9.13 -12.75 -2.46
C PRO A 16 -8.80 -12.23 -3.86
N ASP A 17 -9.74 -11.54 -4.52
CA ASP A 17 -9.55 -11.01 -5.87
C ASP A 17 -9.32 -9.49 -5.87
N ALA A 18 -9.18 -8.87 -4.70
CA ALA A 18 -8.96 -7.42 -4.60
C ALA A 18 -7.53 -7.03 -4.95
N ASP A 19 -7.41 -6.00 -5.79
CA ASP A 19 -6.15 -5.34 -6.09
C ASP A 19 -5.67 -4.52 -4.89
N LEU A 20 -4.36 -4.55 -4.63
CA LEU A 20 -3.75 -3.90 -3.48
C LEU A 20 -2.98 -2.65 -3.92
N PHE A 21 -3.42 -1.48 -3.45
CA PHE A 21 -2.70 -0.23 -3.65
C PHE A 21 -1.90 0.14 -2.39
N THR A 22 -0.63 0.48 -2.57
CA THR A 22 0.26 0.93 -1.49
C THR A 22 1.27 1.97 -1.98
N LEU A 23 1.86 2.74 -1.06
CA LEU A 23 2.90 3.71 -1.42
C LEU A 23 4.21 3.02 -1.78
N VAL A 24 4.61 2.04 -0.95
CA VAL A 24 5.86 1.30 -1.08
C VAL A 24 5.58 -0.16 -0.70
N HIS A 25 6.14 -1.07 -1.48
CA HIS A 25 6.17 -2.50 -1.20
C HIS A 25 7.60 -3.02 -1.27
N ILE A 26 8.01 -3.80 -0.26
CA ILE A 26 9.30 -4.49 -0.24
C ILE A 26 9.01 -6.00 -0.24
N PRO A 27 9.27 -6.70 -1.36
CA PRO A 27 8.99 -8.13 -1.47
C PRO A 27 9.64 -8.94 -0.36
N GLY A 28 8.90 -9.90 0.19
CA GLY A 28 9.34 -10.79 1.27
C GLY A 28 9.22 -10.20 2.67
N THR A 29 8.59 -9.03 2.84
CA THR A 29 8.43 -8.38 4.15
C THR A 29 7.03 -8.53 4.75
N VAL A 30 6.08 -9.01 3.93
CA VAL A 30 4.67 -9.27 4.28
C VAL A 30 4.33 -10.75 4.06
N SER A 31 3.12 -11.18 4.45
CA SER A 31 2.72 -12.57 4.33
C SER A 31 2.48 -12.99 2.88
N GLN A 32 2.51 -14.29 2.63
CA GLN A 32 2.20 -14.84 1.31
C GLN A 32 0.79 -14.47 0.84
N THR A 33 -0.17 -14.32 1.75
CA THR A 33 -1.54 -13.87 1.44
C THR A 33 -1.54 -12.50 0.77
N ILE A 34 -0.72 -11.57 1.28
CA ILE A 34 -0.57 -10.22 0.72
C ILE A 34 0.28 -10.26 -0.55
N GLU A 35 1.39 -11.02 -0.57
CA GLU A 35 2.28 -11.10 -1.74
C GLU A 35 1.62 -11.70 -2.99
N LYS A 36 0.54 -12.47 -2.84
CA LYS A 36 -0.23 -13.04 -3.96
C LYS A 36 -1.16 -12.05 -4.64
N ARG A 37 -1.30 -10.83 -4.11
CA ARG A 37 -2.18 -9.79 -4.67
C ARG A 37 -1.55 -9.14 -5.90
N VAL A 38 -2.38 -8.52 -6.74
CA VAL A 38 -1.89 -7.56 -7.72
C VAL A 38 -1.54 -6.28 -6.96
N ILE A 39 -0.24 -6.04 -6.76
CA ILE A 39 0.24 -4.92 -5.95
C ILE A 39 0.59 -3.74 -6.85
N HIS A 40 -0.15 -2.65 -6.70
CA HIS A 40 0.14 -1.37 -7.32
C HIS A 40 0.86 -0.46 -6.33
N THR A 41 2.04 0.03 -6.73
CA THR A 41 2.84 0.95 -5.93
C THR A 41 2.85 2.35 -6.50
N SER A 42 3.02 3.36 -5.63
CA SER A 42 3.20 4.75 -6.07
C SER A 42 4.56 5.01 -6.74
N PHE A 43 4.74 6.21 -7.31
CA PHE A 43 6.03 6.65 -7.85
C PHE A 43 7.18 6.61 -6.81
N VAL A 44 6.87 6.70 -5.52
CA VAL A 44 7.84 6.67 -4.41
C VAL A 44 8.61 5.34 -4.40
N GLN A 45 8.02 4.25 -4.88
CA GLN A 45 8.68 2.95 -5.01
C GLN A 45 9.98 3.02 -5.81
N ASN A 46 10.04 3.90 -6.82
CA ASN A 46 11.16 4.01 -7.75
C ASN A 46 12.24 5.00 -7.30
N LEU A 47 12.08 5.63 -6.13
CA LEU A 47 13.08 6.54 -5.58
C LEU A 47 14.29 5.79 -5.02
N PRO A 48 15.50 6.38 -5.09
CA PRO A 48 16.72 5.70 -4.69
C PRO A 48 16.71 5.31 -3.20
N PHE A 49 17.18 4.09 -2.89
CA PHE A 49 17.25 3.60 -1.50
C PHE A 49 15.88 3.48 -0.79
N VAL A 50 14.77 3.30 -1.51
CA VAL A 50 13.42 3.19 -0.90
C VAL A 50 13.37 2.24 0.31
N ARG A 51 14.02 1.07 0.24
CA ARG A 51 14.07 0.09 1.35
C ARG A 51 14.67 0.66 2.63
N GLN A 52 15.68 1.53 2.52
CA GLN A 52 16.42 2.08 3.66
C GLN A 52 15.91 3.47 4.07
N LYS A 53 15.40 4.24 3.11
CA LYS A 53 15.12 5.68 3.24
C LYS A 53 13.66 6.06 3.02
N TYR A 54 12.70 5.12 2.95
CA TYR A 54 11.28 5.46 2.71
C TYR A 54 10.72 6.54 3.66
N ARG A 55 11.17 6.58 4.91
CA ARG A 55 10.76 7.61 5.90
C ARG A 55 11.18 9.03 5.52
N GLN A 56 12.24 9.18 4.73
CA GLN A 56 12.67 10.49 4.21
C GLN A 56 11.73 11.00 3.11
N TYR A 57 10.93 10.12 2.51
CA TYR A 57 9.94 10.46 1.50
C TYR A 57 8.56 10.81 2.08
N LEU A 58 8.41 10.90 3.41
CA LEU A 58 7.17 11.33 4.06
C LEU A 58 6.54 12.60 3.45
N PRO A 59 7.31 13.66 3.08
CA PRO A 59 6.73 14.84 2.43
C PRO A 59 6.07 14.57 1.07
N LEU A 60 6.46 13.49 0.38
CA LEU A 60 5.93 13.12 -0.93
C LEU A 60 4.68 12.23 -0.85
N PHE A 61 4.39 11.68 0.33
CA PHE A 61 3.32 10.70 0.51
C PHE A 61 1.90 11.24 0.22
N PRO A 62 1.54 12.50 0.56
CA PRO A 62 0.24 13.05 0.20
C PRO A 62 0.01 13.02 -1.32
N THR A 63 0.95 13.58 -2.09
CA THR A 63 0.90 13.57 -3.55
C THR A 63 0.90 12.16 -4.13
N ALA A 64 1.64 11.24 -3.52
CA ALA A 64 1.69 9.85 -3.97
C ALA A 64 0.36 9.10 -3.76
N ILE A 65 -0.42 9.42 -2.72
CA ILE A 65 -1.77 8.89 -2.51
C ILE A 65 -2.76 9.50 -3.51
N GLU A 66 -2.72 10.82 -3.73
CA GLU A 66 -3.64 11.52 -4.65
C GLU A 66 -3.53 11.03 -6.10
N GLN A 67 -2.36 10.53 -6.48
CA GLN A 67 -2.11 10.00 -7.82
C GLN A 67 -2.58 8.56 -8.01
N LEU A 68 -3.06 7.87 -6.96
CA LEU A 68 -3.60 6.52 -7.11
C LEU A 68 -4.88 6.57 -7.94
N ASN A 69 -4.89 5.88 -9.08
CA ASN A 69 -6.07 5.81 -9.93
C ASN A 69 -7.01 4.69 -9.46
N LEU A 70 -8.04 5.07 -8.72
CA LEU A 70 -9.05 4.16 -8.17
C LEU A 70 -10.41 4.27 -8.88
N LYS A 71 -10.49 4.98 -10.01
CA LYS A 71 -11.76 5.28 -10.70
C LYS A 71 -12.50 4.06 -11.22
N SER A 72 -11.80 2.94 -11.43
CA SER A 72 -12.37 1.70 -11.95
C SER A 72 -12.99 0.80 -10.87
N TYR A 73 -13.02 1.24 -9.60
CA TYR A 73 -13.49 0.44 -8.47
C TYR A 73 -14.76 1.05 -7.87
N ASP A 74 -15.75 0.19 -7.62
CA ASP A 74 -17.02 0.58 -6.99
C ASP A 74 -16.94 0.59 -5.45
N LEU A 75 -15.95 -0.09 -4.87
CA LEU A 75 -15.71 -0.18 -3.44
C LEU A 75 -14.22 -0.04 -3.14
N ILE A 76 -13.89 0.84 -2.19
CA ILE A 76 -12.52 1.07 -1.74
C ILE A 76 -12.47 0.85 -0.23
N LEU A 77 -11.60 -0.07 0.21
CA LEU A 77 -11.29 -0.30 1.62
C LEU A 77 -9.94 0.33 1.97
N SER A 78 -9.95 1.45 2.69
CA SER A 78 -8.73 2.12 3.12
C SER A 78 -8.29 1.67 4.52
N THR A 79 -7.11 1.05 4.61
CA THR A 79 -6.40 0.80 5.87
C THR A 79 -5.07 1.53 5.87
N SER A 80 -4.97 2.59 6.66
CA SER A 80 -3.75 3.38 6.79
C SER A 80 -3.59 3.97 8.19
N HIS A 81 -2.33 4.09 8.60
CA HIS A 81 -1.90 4.76 9.82
C HIS A 81 -1.30 6.14 9.53
N CYS A 82 -1.00 6.47 8.26
CA CYS A 82 -0.21 7.66 7.92
C CYS A 82 -1.01 8.67 7.09
N VAL A 83 -1.25 8.39 5.81
CA VAL A 83 -1.81 9.39 4.88
C VAL A 83 -3.06 8.95 4.12
N ALA A 84 -3.35 7.65 4.01
CA ALA A 84 -4.45 7.20 3.14
C ALA A 84 -5.85 7.32 3.78
N LYS A 85 -5.97 7.91 4.98
CA LYS A 85 -7.25 8.10 5.70
C LYS A 85 -7.78 9.54 5.68
N CYS A 86 -6.98 10.52 5.26
CA CYS A 86 -7.41 11.91 5.10
C CYS A 86 -6.71 12.50 3.87
N VAL A 87 -7.32 12.29 2.70
CA VAL A 87 -7.14 13.11 1.50
C VAL A 87 -8.48 13.17 0.78
#